data_AF-A0A348WV96-F1
#
_entry.id   AF-A0A348WV96-F1
#
_cell.length_a   1.000
_cell.length_b   1.000
_cell.length_c   1.000
_cell.angle_alpha   90.00
_cell.angle_beta   90.00
_cell.angle_gamma   90.00
#
_symmetry.space_group_name_H-M   'P 1'
#
loop_
_entity.id
_entity.type
_entity.pdbx_description
1 polymer ?
#
loop_
_entity_poly.entity_id
_entity_poly.type
_entity_poly.pdbx_seq_one_letter_code
_entity_poly.pdbx_strand_id
1 'polypeptide(L)'
;MKKFKIVLMFIAMFMMVGTLSSCASKPKEFSSNGITITLTNKFKYGNDENVQVLLLTSKIGFMGNGEYKTSVGVSDNQLEHYTQKVLNVSGKTADITNYDEDGVTFCYAYYTATAQNITFKYMLITKEGASKYYTMNFWSKESEFDEYKDQFFEWAKTIQVE
;
A
#
# COMPACT_ATOMS: atom_id res chain seq x y z
N MET A 1 56.30 7.52 -9.64
CA MET A 1 55.02 7.18 -10.32
C MET A 1 54.07 6.69 -9.25
N LYS A 2 53.01 7.47 -8.98
CA LYS A 2 51.61 7.12 -9.25
C LYS A 2 51.12 5.95 -8.38
N LYS A 3 50.04 5.98 -7.62
CA LYS A 3 48.97 6.93 -7.22
C LYS A 3 47.93 5.99 -6.53
N PHE A 4 46.94 6.56 -5.84
CA PHE A 4 45.71 5.93 -5.30
C PHE A 4 45.77 5.51 -3.81
N LYS A 5 45.53 6.44 -2.87
CA LYS A 5 44.25 7.05 -2.43
C LYS A 5 43.40 6.05 -1.63
N ILE A 6 43.43 6.11 -0.29
CA ILE A 6 42.45 6.87 0.53
C ILE A 6 41.03 6.71 -0.03
N VAL A 7 40.35 5.60 0.29
CA VAL A 7 38.89 5.50 0.39
C VAL A 7 38.56 4.32 1.33
N LEU A 8 38.68 4.51 2.64
CA LEU A 8 38.18 3.52 3.62
C LEU A 8 37.40 4.19 4.76
N MET A 9 36.93 5.41 4.51
CA MET A 9 36.36 6.28 5.53
C MET A 9 35.23 7.14 4.96
N PHE A 10 34.24 6.54 4.28
CA PHE A 10 33.04 7.27 3.81
C PHE A 10 31.75 6.44 3.66
N ILE A 11 31.66 5.23 4.23
CA ILE A 11 30.41 4.41 4.20
C ILE A 11 29.69 4.39 5.57
N ALA A 12 30.21 5.09 6.58
CA ALA A 12 29.60 5.13 7.92
C ALA A 12 28.73 6.38 8.18
N MET A 13 28.45 7.21 7.17
CA MET A 13 27.90 8.56 7.39
C MET A 13 26.67 8.89 6.54
N PHE A 14 25.69 7.99 6.44
CA PHE A 14 24.38 8.34 5.88
C PHE A 14 23.17 7.56 6.45
N MET A 15 23.23 7.12 7.72
CA MET A 15 22.08 6.55 8.44
C MET A 15 21.80 7.25 9.77
N MET A 16 22.14 8.53 9.87
CA MET A 16 21.66 9.41 10.95
C MET A 16 20.89 10.58 10.32
N VAL A 17 19.64 10.31 9.94
CA VAL A 17 18.64 11.34 9.73
C VAL A 17 17.54 11.10 10.76
N GLY A 18 17.49 11.98 11.77
CA GLY A 18 16.24 12.33 12.44
C GLY A 18 15.87 11.58 13.72
N THR A 19 16.66 11.72 14.79
CA THR A 19 16.08 11.67 16.15
C THR A 19 15.34 12.97 16.43
N LEU A 20 14.07 13.03 16.02
CA LEU A 20 13.08 13.93 16.60
C LEU A 20 12.11 13.07 17.42
N SER A 21 12.41 12.97 18.72
CA SER A 21 11.55 12.36 19.72
C SER A 21 10.27 13.17 19.89
N SER A 22 9.24 12.77 19.17
CA SER A 22 7.83 13.10 19.42
C SER A 22 7.06 11.79 19.34
N CYS A 23 6.76 11.13 20.48
CA CYS A 23 5.95 9.91 20.59
C CYS A 23 5.82 9.11 19.28
N ALA A 24 6.96 8.72 18.70
CA ALA A 24 6.99 8.28 17.32
C ALA A 24 6.33 6.92 17.26
N SER A 25 5.27 6.81 16.46
CA SER A 25 4.56 5.55 16.29
C SER A 25 5.51 4.53 15.69
N LYS A 26 5.74 3.43 16.41
CA LYS A 26 6.75 2.43 16.05
C LYS A 26 6.24 1.58 14.88
N PRO A 27 7.11 1.18 13.93
CA PRO A 27 6.76 0.21 12.91
C PRO A 27 6.16 -1.05 13.54
N LYS A 28 5.14 -1.61 12.92
CA LYS A 28 4.52 -2.87 13.32
C LYS A 28 4.02 -3.61 12.09
N GLU A 29 4.35 -4.88 12.01
CA GLU A 29 3.81 -5.80 11.00
C GLU A 29 2.41 -6.26 11.38
N PHE A 30 1.56 -6.36 10.36
CA PHE A 30 0.24 -6.94 10.41
C PHE A 30 0.17 -7.98 9.30
N SER A 31 -0.26 -9.19 9.63
CA SER A 31 -0.41 -10.28 8.67
C SER A 31 -1.78 -10.93 8.84
N SER A 32 -2.50 -11.13 7.75
CA SER A 32 -3.78 -11.84 7.71
C SER A 32 -4.15 -12.16 6.27
N ASN A 33 -4.76 -13.33 6.04
CA ASN A 33 -5.31 -13.74 4.73
C ASN A 33 -4.34 -13.60 3.54
N GLY A 34 -3.05 -13.87 3.76
CA GLY A 34 -2.02 -13.80 2.73
C GLY A 34 -1.61 -12.36 2.37
N ILE A 35 -1.96 -11.37 3.19
CA ILE A 35 -1.46 -10.00 3.11
C ILE A 35 -0.63 -9.73 4.35
N THR A 36 0.62 -9.32 4.16
CA THR A 36 1.51 -8.82 5.22
C THR A 36 1.91 -7.39 4.91
N ILE A 37 1.82 -6.48 5.88
CA ILE A 37 2.14 -5.06 5.71
C ILE A 37 2.79 -4.49 6.96
N THR A 38 3.79 -3.60 6.77
CA THR A 38 4.38 -2.84 7.87
C THR A 38 3.74 -1.45 7.94
N LEU A 39 2.99 -1.22 9.01
CA LEU A 39 2.39 0.08 9.34
C LEU A 39 3.00 0.61 10.64
N THR A 40 2.20 1.31 11.44
CA THR A 40 2.59 1.74 12.78
C THR A 40 1.74 1.06 13.84
N ASN A 41 2.25 1.01 15.07
CA ASN A 41 1.54 0.45 16.23
C ASN A 41 0.25 1.19 16.64
N LYS A 42 -0.07 2.33 16.00
CA LYS A 42 -1.34 3.03 16.11
C LYS A 42 -2.49 2.28 15.43
N PHE A 43 -2.20 1.52 14.37
CA PHE A 43 -3.20 0.70 13.70
C PHE A 43 -3.66 -0.44 14.60
N LYS A 44 -4.97 -0.72 14.56
CA LYS A 44 -5.62 -1.85 15.22
C LYS A 44 -6.46 -2.61 14.21
N TYR A 45 -6.61 -3.92 14.40
CA TYR A 45 -7.57 -4.69 13.62
C TYR A 45 -8.98 -4.15 13.87
N GLY A 46 -9.70 -3.88 12.79
CA GLY A 46 -11.14 -3.70 12.78
C GLY A 46 -11.84 -5.00 12.44
N ASN A 47 -13.18 -4.96 12.41
CA ASN A 47 -14.01 -6.06 11.98
C ASN A 47 -15.05 -5.54 10.98
N ASP A 48 -15.07 -6.12 9.79
CA ASP A 48 -16.07 -5.90 8.74
C ASP A 48 -16.11 -7.20 7.91
N GLU A 49 -17.29 -7.79 7.78
CA GLU A 49 -17.50 -9.08 7.13
C GLU A 49 -17.20 -9.07 5.63
N ASN A 50 -17.11 -7.89 5.02
CA ASN A 50 -16.87 -7.70 3.59
C ASN A 50 -15.38 -7.60 3.23
N VAL A 51 -14.49 -7.61 4.24
CA VAL A 51 -13.04 -7.50 4.03
C VAL A 51 -12.27 -8.55 4.82
N GLN A 52 -11.24 -9.10 4.21
CA GLN A 52 -10.38 -10.11 4.83
C GLN A 52 -9.37 -9.50 5.81
N VAL A 53 -9.00 -8.24 5.59
CA VAL A 53 -8.13 -7.47 6.49
C VAL A 53 -8.72 -6.08 6.62
N LEU A 54 -8.86 -5.60 7.86
CA LEU A 54 -9.22 -4.23 8.20
C LEU A 54 -8.29 -3.73 9.30
N LEU A 55 -7.56 -2.66 9.03
CA LEU A 55 -6.65 -2.01 9.97
C LEU A 55 -7.02 -0.53 10.06
N LEU A 56 -7.25 -0.03 11.27
CA LEU A 56 -7.79 1.30 11.51
C LEU A 56 -6.94 2.11 12.48
N THR A 57 -6.91 3.41 12.24
CA THR A 57 -6.62 4.45 13.23
C THR A 57 -7.85 5.36 13.36
N SER A 58 -7.76 6.47 14.07
CA SER A 58 -8.82 7.47 14.12
C SER A 58 -8.99 8.31 12.84
N LYS A 59 -8.00 8.30 11.92
CA LYS A 59 -7.99 9.18 10.73
C LYS A 59 -7.88 8.43 9.40
N ILE A 60 -7.10 7.35 9.40
CA ILE A 60 -6.75 6.58 8.21
C ILE A 60 -7.07 5.11 8.43
N GLY A 61 -7.39 4.42 7.35
CA GLY A 61 -7.61 2.97 7.33
C GLY A 61 -6.85 2.26 6.21
N PHE A 62 -6.68 0.96 6.39
CA PHE A 62 -6.18 0.01 5.41
C PHE A 62 -7.10 -1.22 5.37
N MET A 63 -7.40 -1.72 4.19
CA MET A 63 -8.25 -2.89 3.98
C MET A 63 -7.71 -3.69 2.81
N GLY A 64 -7.93 -4.99 2.84
CA GLY A 64 -7.43 -5.89 1.81
C GLY A 64 -8.29 -7.12 1.63
N ASN A 65 -8.35 -7.59 0.39
CA ASN A 65 -9.02 -8.81 -0.05
C ASN A 65 -8.12 -9.54 -1.06
N GLY A 66 -8.06 -10.86 -0.94
CA GLY A 66 -7.44 -11.76 -1.92
C GLY A 66 -8.47 -12.62 -2.64
N GLU A 67 -8.30 -12.78 -3.94
CA GLU A 67 -9.19 -13.52 -4.84
C GLU A 67 -8.38 -14.50 -5.69
N TYR A 68 -8.78 -15.77 -5.76
CA TYR A 68 -8.04 -16.78 -6.54
C TYR A 68 -8.01 -16.43 -8.02
N LYS A 69 -6.83 -16.53 -8.66
CA LYS A 69 -6.65 -16.19 -10.08
C LYS A 69 -7.61 -16.96 -10.99
N THR A 70 -7.90 -18.22 -10.64
CA THR A 70 -8.87 -19.08 -11.34
C THR A 70 -10.29 -18.52 -11.38
N SER A 71 -10.65 -17.66 -10.42
CA SER A 71 -11.96 -17.03 -10.31
C SER A 71 -12.02 -15.66 -11.00
N VAL A 72 -10.87 -15.03 -11.25
CA VAL A 72 -10.81 -13.68 -11.81
C VAL A 72 -10.86 -13.70 -13.35
N GLY A 73 -10.32 -14.73 -13.99
CA GLY A 73 -10.45 -14.97 -15.44
C GLY A 73 -9.69 -13.98 -16.32
N VAL A 74 -8.44 -13.64 -15.99
CA VAL A 74 -7.62 -12.64 -16.69
C VAL A 74 -6.48 -13.32 -17.49
N SER A 75 -6.15 -12.86 -18.71
CA SER A 75 -5.01 -13.30 -19.56
C SER A 75 -4.20 -12.07 -20.06
N ASP A 76 -2.85 -12.16 -20.02
CA ASP A 76 -1.78 -11.13 -20.29
C ASP A 76 -1.91 -9.72 -19.65
N ASN A 77 -0.79 -9.07 -19.27
CA ASN A 77 -0.73 -7.85 -18.43
C ASN A 77 -1.70 -7.91 -17.23
N GLN A 78 -1.63 -9.04 -16.54
CA GLN A 78 -2.57 -9.50 -15.54
C GLN A 78 -2.97 -8.45 -14.50
N LEU A 79 -1.99 -7.75 -13.95
CA LEU A 79 -2.23 -6.90 -12.80
C LEU A 79 -2.93 -5.58 -13.15
N GLU A 80 -2.56 -4.96 -14.28
CA GLU A 80 -3.23 -3.72 -14.74
C GLU A 80 -4.68 -4.02 -15.14
N HIS A 81 -4.91 -5.12 -15.87
CA HIS A 81 -6.26 -5.54 -16.24
C HIS A 81 -7.09 -5.95 -15.01
N TYR A 82 -6.48 -6.64 -14.04
CA TYR A 82 -7.12 -6.89 -12.75
C TYR A 82 -7.52 -5.58 -12.05
N THR A 83 -6.62 -4.60 -12.01
CA THR A 83 -6.88 -3.28 -11.42
C THR A 83 -8.04 -2.57 -12.11
N GLN A 84 -8.08 -2.62 -13.44
CA GLN A 84 -9.19 -2.06 -14.20
C GLN A 84 -10.51 -2.77 -13.88
N LYS A 85 -10.50 -4.10 -13.73
CA LYS A 85 -11.68 -4.88 -13.35
C LYS A 85 -12.19 -4.47 -11.96
N VAL A 86 -11.29 -4.29 -10.99
CA VAL A 86 -11.62 -3.83 -9.63
C VAL A 86 -12.27 -2.45 -9.66
N LEU A 87 -11.71 -1.51 -10.42
CA LEU A 87 -12.29 -0.18 -10.61
C LEU A 87 -13.68 -0.26 -11.26
N ASN A 88 -13.82 -1.05 -12.32
CA ASN A 88 -15.07 -1.22 -13.06
C ASN A 88 -16.19 -1.79 -12.18
N VAL A 89 -15.92 -2.86 -11.41
CA VAL A 89 -16.88 -3.47 -10.48
C VAL A 89 -17.31 -2.47 -9.40
N SER A 90 -16.39 -1.57 -9.00
CA SER A 90 -16.66 -0.51 -8.02
C SER A 90 -17.34 0.73 -8.62
N GLY A 91 -17.64 0.73 -9.93
CA GLY A 91 -18.19 1.87 -10.65
C GLY A 91 -17.27 3.09 -10.66
N LYS A 92 -15.94 2.86 -10.69
CA LYS A 92 -14.91 3.90 -10.67
C LYS A 92 -14.14 3.91 -11.99
N THR A 93 -13.72 5.12 -12.37
CA THR A 93 -12.77 5.36 -13.46
C THR A 93 -11.62 6.16 -12.88
N ALA A 94 -10.40 5.69 -13.04
CA ALA A 94 -9.19 6.33 -12.54
C ALA A 94 -7.99 5.92 -13.40
N ASP A 95 -6.98 6.80 -13.46
CA ASP A 95 -5.71 6.48 -14.11
C ASP A 95 -4.97 5.43 -13.29
N ILE A 96 -4.57 4.34 -13.95
CA ILE A 96 -3.79 3.26 -13.35
C ILE A 96 -2.31 3.56 -13.56
N THR A 97 -1.52 3.45 -12.50
CA THR A 97 -0.06 3.57 -12.56
C THR A 97 0.59 2.28 -12.10
N ASN A 98 1.61 1.85 -12.83
CA ASN A 98 2.43 0.68 -12.50
C ASN A 98 3.65 1.15 -11.71
N TYR A 99 3.87 0.59 -10.54
CA TYR A 99 5.11 0.71 -9.78
C TYR A 99 5.91 -0.57 -9.94
N ASP A 100 7.16 -0.44 -10.36
CA ASP A 100 8.09 -1.56 -10.53
C ASP A 100 9.52 -1.09 -10.27
N GLU A 101 9.90 -1.04 -9.00
CA GLU A 101 11.23 -0.61 -8.55
C GLU A 101 11.66 -1.44 -7.34
N ASP A 102 12.98 -1.61 -7.14
CA ASP A 102 13.56 -2.28 -5.97
C ASP A 102 13.00 -3.69 -5.68
N GLY A 103 12.56 -4.41 -6.72
CA GLY A 103 11.96 -5.73 -6.59
C GLY A 103 10.54 -5.73 -6.02
N VAL A 104 9.90 -4.56 -5.97
CA VAL A 104 8.53 -4.36 -5.51
C VAL A 104 7.66 -3.93 -6.69
N THR A 105 6.66 -4.74 -7.01
CA THR A 105 5.73 -4.49 -8.12
C THR A 105 4.30 -4.37 -7.60
N PHE A 106 3.55 -3.35 -8.05
CA PHE A 106 2.10 -3.21 -7.85
C PHE A 106 1.49 -2.23 -8.84
N CYS A 107 0.17 -2.31 -9.07
CA CYS A 107 -0.56 -1.21 -9.68
C CYS A 107 -1.24 -0.38 -8.60
N TYR A 108 -1.41 0.91 -8.84
CA TYR A 108 -2.20 1.77 -7.97
C TYR A 108 -3.02 2.80 -8.76
N ALA A 109 -4.11 3.26 -8.14
CA ALA A 109 -4.98 4.30 -8.67
C ALA A 109 -5.59 5.10 -7.51
N TYR A 110 -6.07 6.31 -7.78
CA TYR A 110 -6.79 7.11 -6.79
C TYR A 110 -8.24 7.31 -7.20
N TYR A 111 -9.16 7.13 -6.26
CA TYR A 111 -10.58 7.39 -6.50
C TYR A 111 -11.26 7.92 -5.23
N THR A 112 -12.45 8.48 -5.39
CA THR A 112 -13.28 8.94 -4.28
C THR A 112 -14.58 8.16 -4.17
N ALA A 113 -15.10 8.07 -2.96
CA ALA A 113 -16.45 7.59 -2.70
C ALA A 113 -17.07 8.39 -1.56
N THR A 114 -18.34 8.74 -1.73
CA THR A 114 -19.12 9.46 -0.71
C THR A 114 -20.06 8.48 -0.03
N ALA A 115 -19.99 8.44 1.30
CA ALA A 115 -20.89 7.68 2.14
C ALA A 115 -21.36 8.57 3.29
N GLN A 116 -22.67 8.60 3.55
CA GLN A 116 -23.26 9.39 4.66
C GLN A 116 -22.80 10.86 4.67
N ASN A 117 -22.78 11.50 3.51
CA ASN A 117 -22.32 12.89 3.30
C ASN A 117 -20.84 13.16 3.63
N ILE A 118 -20.02 12.11 3.77
CA ILE A 118 -18.57 12.22 3.93
C ILE A 118 -17.91 11.66 2.67
N THR A 119 -17.08 12.47 2.01
CA THR A 119 -16.25 12.00 0.91
C THR A 119 -14.91 11.49 1.42
N PHE A 120 -14.61 10.26 1.06
CA PHE A 120 -13.34 9.61 1.32
C PHE A 120 -12.56 9.52 0.01
N LYS A 121 -11.25 9.66 0.10
CA LYS A 121 -10.32 9.41 -1.00
C LYS A 121 -9.53 8.14 -0.68
N TYR A 122 -9.33 7.34 -1.71
CA TYR A 122 -8.74 6.01 -1.62
C TYR A 122 -7.49 5.97 -2.49
N MET A 123 -6.46 5.29 -2.00
CA MET A 123 -5.37 4.75 -2.82
C MET A 123 -5.65 3.26 -3.01
N LEU A 124 -6.16 2.91 -4.19
CA LEU A 124 -6.23 1.52 -4.64
C LEU A 124 -4.82 1.00 -4.84
N ILE A 125 -4.54 -0.19 -4.33
CA ILE A 125 -3.32 -0.95 -4.60
C ILE A 125 -3.74 -2.34 -5.00
N THR A 126 -3.16 -2.86 -6.08
CA THR A 126 -3.31 -4.26 -6.45
C THR A 126 -1.96 -4.93 -6.53
N LYS A 127 -1.90 -6.19 -6.09
CA LYS A 127 -0.72 -7.04 -6.19
C LYS A 127 -1.08 -8.41 -6.73
N GLU A 128 -0.15 -8.98 -7.47
CA GLU A 128 -0.21 -10.36 -7.92
C GLU A 128 0.56 -11.24 -6.94
N GLY A 129 -0.14 -12.16 -6.27
CA GLY A 129 0.49 -13.22 -5.49
C GLY A 129 0.67 -14.50 -6.30
N ALA A 130 1.14 -15.57 -5.69
CA ALA A 130 1.32 -16.86 -6.34
C ALA A 130 -0.01 -17.43 -6.85
N SER A 131 -1.03 -17.51 -5.99
CA SER A 131 -2.32 -18.13 -6.32
C SER A 131 -3.51 -17.16 -6.43
N LYS A 132 -3.33 -15.92 -5.95
CA LYS A 132 -4.38 -14.89 -5.88
C LYS A 132 -3.95 -13.58 -6.50
N TYR A 133 -4.94 -12.78 -6.88
CA TYR A 133 -4.80 -11.33 -6.97
C TYR A 133 -5.28 -10.70 -5.67
N TYR A 134 -4.66 -9.59 -5.30
CA TYR A 134 -4.98 -8.86 -4.09
C TYR A 134 -5.43 -7.46 -4.44
N THR A 135 -6.53 -7.03 -3.84
CA THR A 135 -7.04 -5.66 -3.89
C THR A 135 -6.96 -5.08 -2.48
N MET A 136 -6.30 -3.93 -2.36
CA MET A 136 -6.15 -3.23 -1.10
C MET A 136 -6.47 -1.75 -1.28
N ASN A 137 -6.88 -1.10 -0.19
CA ASN A 137 -7.07 0.33 -0.16
C ASN A 137 -6.46 0.92 1.10
N PHE A 138 -5.75 2.04 0.94
CA PHE A 138 -5.64 3.04 2.00
C PHE A 138 -6.71 4.12 1.81
N TRP A 139 -7.27 4.65 2.90
CA TRP A 139 -8.20 5.76 2.81
C TRP A 139 -8.13 6.70 4.01
N SER A 140 -8.64 7.90 3.78
CA SER A 140 -8.94 8.93 4.77
C SER A 140 -10.11 9.78 4.27
N LYS A 141 -10.53 10.78 5.06
CA LYS A 141 -11.35 11.87 4.51
C LYS A 141 -10.59 12.53 3.36
N GLU A 142 -11.31 12.90 2.30
CA GLU A 142 -10.72 13.51 1.11
C GLU A 142 -9.90 14.77 1.46
N SER A 143 -10.42 15.62 2.35
CA SER A 143 -9.77 16.85 2.80
C SER A 143 -8.44 16.65 3.54
N GLU A 144 -8.18 15.43 4.03
CA GLU A 144 -6.97 15.10 4.79
C GLU A 144 -6.04 14.15 4.01
N PHE A 145 -6.46 13.66 2.84
CA PHE A 145 -5.77 12.57 2.15
C PHE A 145 -4.37 12.92 1.69
N ASP A 146 -4.20 14.14 1.16
CA ASP A 146 -2.91 14.57 0.64
C ASP A 146 -1.87 14.71 1.77
N GLU A 147 -2.28 14.81 3.05
CA GLU A 147 -1.36 14.74 4.22
C GLU A 147 -0.73 13.34 4.39
N TYR A 148 -1.42 12.28 3.96
CA TYR A 148 -1.02 10.89 4.16
C TYR A 148 -0.55 10.19 2.88
N LYS A 149 -0.70 10.83 1.72
CA LYS A 149 -0.46 10.21 0.41
C LYS A 149 0.93 9.60 0.28
N ASP A 150 1.96 10.35 0.62
CA ASP A 150 3.35 9.86 0.55
C ASP A 150 3.57 8.70 1.53
N GLN A 151 2.99 8.79 2.73
CA GLN A 151 3.08 7.73 3.73
C GLN A 151 2.35 6.45 3.30
N PHE A 152 1.19 6.57 2.65
CA PHE A 152 0.47 5.43 2.05
C PHE A 152 1.31 4.77 0.96
N PHE A 153 1.97 5.57 0.12
CA PHE A 153 2.85 5.04 -0.91
C PHE A 153 4.05 4.28 -0.31
N GLU A 154 4.70 4.83 0.72
CA GLU A 154 5.78 4.12 1.42
C GLU A 154 5.30 2.84 2.09
N TRP A 155 4.12 2.83 2.71
CA TRP A 155 3.56 1.60 3.27
C TRP A 155 3.16 0.59 2.20
N ALA A 156 2.69 1.03 1.04
CA ALA A 156 2.34 0.14 -0.08
C ALA A 156 3.55 -0.69 -0.56
N LYS A 157 4.75 -0.09 -0.51
CA LYS A 157 6.00 -0.79 -0.84
C LYS A 157 6.30 -1.94 0.12
N THR A 158 5.87 -1.84 1.38
CA THR A 158 6.08 -2.88 2.39
C THR A 158 5.13 -4.07 2.27
N ILE A 159 4.10 -3.97 1.43
CA ILE A 159 3.09 -5.03 1.27
C ILE A 159 3.74 -6.26 0.64
N GLN A 160 3.60 -7.40 1.30
CA GLN A 160 3.90 -8.71 0.76
C GLN A 160 2.60 -9.50 0.64
N VAL A 161 2.48 -10.26 -0.44
CA VAL A 161 1.35 -11.15 -0.72
C VAL A 161 1.85 -12.59 -0.86
N GLU A 162 0.94 -13.56 -0.67
CA GLU A 162 1.26 -14.99 -0.80
C GLU A 162 1.90 -15.38 -2.14
#